data_AF-A0A1Q8AAZ3-F1
#
_entry.id   AF-A0A1Q8AAZ3-F1
#
_cell.length_a   1.000
_cell.length_b   1.000
_cell.length_c   1.000
_cell.angle_alpha   90.00
_cell.angle_beta   90.00
_cell.angle_gamma   90.00
#
_symmetry.space_group_name_H-M   'P 1'
#
loop_
_entity.id
_entity.type
_entity.pdbx_description
1 polymer ?
#
loop_
_entity_poly.entity_id
_entity_poly.type
_entity_poly.pdbx_seq_one_letter_code
_entity_poly.pdbx_strand_id
1 'polypeptide(L)' 'MTLPVEALRKAGLRAGNELLVEDIGPGKLVLSRTDDPVEKLAGMFTGMYPKGYLKKLRREWRA' A
#
# COMPACT_ATOMS: atom_id res chain seq x y z
N MET A 1 10.14 -7.35 22.88
CA MET A 1 11.29 -6.67 22.25
C MET A 1 11.02 -5.18 22.22
N THR A 2 12.04 -4.35 22.38
CA THR A 2 11.89 -2.88 22.34
C THR A 2 12.79 -2.32 21.27
N LEU A 3 12.34 -1.29 20.57
CA LEU A 3 13.13 -0.57 19.57
C LEU A 3 13.48 0.82 20.12
N PRO A 4 14.72 1.31 19.94
CA PRO A 4 15.07 2.67 20.32
C PRO A 4 14.18 3.70 19.61
N VAL A 5 13.61 4.64 20.37
CA VAL A 5 12.72 5.68 19.84
C VAL A 5 13.40 6.51 18.75
N GLU A 6 14.70 6.76 18.90
CA GLU A 6 15.50 7.48 17.89
C GLU A 6 15.60 6.74 16.56
N ALA A 7 15.67 5.40 16.59
CA ALA A 7 15.68 4.59 15.37
C ALA A 7 14.33 4.68 14.65
N LEU A 8 13.22 4.59 15.41
CA LEU A 8 11.87 4.75 14.86
C LEU A 8 11.67 6.14 14.24
N ARG A 9 12.12 7.20 14.94
CA ARG A 9 12.03 8.59 14.45
C ARG A 9 12.80 8.77 13.14
N LYS A 10 14.03 8.27 13.05
CA LYS A 10 14.85 8.34 11.83
C LYS A 10 14.24 7.55 10.67
N ALA A 11 13.60 6.42 10.97
CA ALA A 11 12.88 5.60 9.99
C ALA A 11 11.50 6.17 9.62
N GLY A 12 11.04 7.25 10.26
CA GLY A 12 9.70 7.81 10.06
C GLY A 12 8.56 6.94 10.60
N LEU A 13 8.87 5.91 11.41
CA LEU A 13 7.88 5.00 11.98
C LEU A 13 7.27 5.57 13.26
N ARG A 14 5.97 5.35 13.44
CA ARG A 14 5.18 5.82 14.59
C ARG A 14 4.24 4.72 15.07
N ALA A 15 3.78 4.86 16.31
CA ALA A 15 2.74 3.97 16.84
C ALA A 15 1.51 3.98 15.93
N GLY A 16 0.93 2.80 15.67
CA GLY A 16 -0.18 2.62 14.74
C GLY A 16 0.24 2.40 13.28
N ASN A 17 1.53 2.46 12.93
CA ASN A 17 1.97 1.98 11.61
C ASN A 17 1.88 0.46 11.53
N GLU A 18 1.35 -0.02 10.40
CA GLU A 18 1.47 -1.40 9.97
C GLU A 18 2.81 -1.59 9.27
N LEU A 19 3.52 -2.66 9.63
CA LEU A 19 4.88 -2.93 9.16
C LEU A 19 4.95 -4.27 8.45
N LEU A 20 5.69 -4.31 7.34
CA LEU A 20 6.18 -5.54 6.75
C LEU A 20 7.52 -5.89 7.41
N VAL A 21 7.67 -7.17 7.76
CA VAL A 21 8.89 -7.71 8.37
C VAL A 21 9.49 -8.74 7.43
N GLU A 22 10.73 -8.51 7.01
CA GLU A 22 11.44 -9.40 6.09
C GLU A 22 12.69 -9.96 6.77
N ASP A 23 12.87 -11.29 6.68
CA ASP A 23 14.10 -11.97 7.08
C ASP A 23 15.14 -11.80 5.96
N ILE A 24 16.31 -11.28 6.32
CA ILE A 24 17.44 -11.11 5.40
C ILE A 24 18.67 -11.92 5.85
N GLY A 25 18.44 -12.95 6.66
CA GLY A 25 19.43 -13.87 7.19
C GLY A 25 19.51 -13.91 8.71
N PRO A 26 20.37 -14.79 9.26
CA PRO A 26 20.47 -15.02 10.70
C PRO A 26 20.69 -13.74 11.50
N GLY A 27 19.75 -13.45 12.41
CA GLY A 27 19.80 -12.30 13.32
C GLY A 27 19.53 -10.95 12.66
N LYS A 28 19.03 -10.92 11.41
CA LYS A 28 18.77 -9.68 10.68
C LYS A 28 17.34 -9.65 10.13
N LEU A 29 16.63 -8.59 10.48
CA LEU A 29 15.30 -8.27 9.96
C LEU A 29 15.31 -6.88 9.36
N VAL A 30 14.55 -6.71 8.28
CA VAL A 30 14.19 -5.39 7.74
C VAL A 30 12.73 -5.11 8.13
N LEU A 31 12.51 -3.89 8.65
CA LEU A 31 11.19 -3.37 8.97
C LEU A 31 10.88 -2.24 8.00
N SER A 32 9.83 -2.39 7.21
CA SER A 32 9.35 -1.36 6.28
C SER A 32 7.88 -1.05 6.58
N ARG A 33 7.44 0.17 6.25
CA ARG A 33 6.02 0.49 6.34
C ARG A 33 5.29 -0.28 5.26
N THR A 34 4.16 -0.89 5.62
CA THR A 34 3.28 -1.51 4.62
C THR A 34 2.83 -0.44 3.62
N ASP A 35 2.94 -0.75 2.32
CA ASP A 35 2.39 0.11 1.27
C ASP A 35 0.88 0.29 1.49
N ASP A 36 0.37 1.51 1.34
CA ASP A 36 -1.07 1.70 1.25
C ASP A 36 -1.56 1.07 -0.06
N PRO A 37 -2.43 0.04 -0.04
CA PRO A 37 -2.93 -0.59 -1.26
C PRO A 37 -3.63 0.41 -2.17
N VAL A 38 -4.25 1.45 -1.62
CA VAL A 38 -4.87 2.52 -2.40
C VAL A 38 -3.79 3.32 -3.11
N GLU A 39 -2.75 3.79 -2.42
CA GLU A 39 -1.65 4.52 -3.09
C GLU A 39 -0.97 3.66 -4.16
N LYS A 40 -0.81 2.36 -3.90
CA LYS A 40 -0.13 1.41 -4.80
C LYS A 40 -0.96 1.05 -6.03
N LEU A 41 -2.26 0.86 -5.87
CA LEU A 41 -3.13 0.27 -6.90
C LEU A 41 -4.07 1.31 -7.53
N ALA A 42 -4.39 2.41 -6.85
CA ALA A 42 -5.27 3.43 -7.40
C ALA A 42 -4.65 4.01 -8.67
N GLY A 43 -5.43 3.97 -9.75
CA GLY A 43 -5.00 4.48 -11.04
C GLY A 43 -4.03 3.60 -11.82
N MET A 44 -3.65 2.41 -11.32
CA MET A 44 -2.78 1.48 -12.05
C MET A 44 -3.36 1.05 -13.41
N PHE A 45 -4.69 1.13 -13.55
CA PHE A 45 -5.43 0.84 -14.78
C PHE A 45 -6.05 2.09 -15.41
N THR A 46 -5.51 3.28 -15.14
CA THR A 46 -5.94 4.51 -15.79
C THR A 46 -5.80 4.36 -17.31
N GLY A 47 -6.88 4.60 -18.04
CA GLY A 47 -6.93 4.44 -19.50
C GLY A 47 -7.23 3.03 -20.00
N MET A 48 -7.36 2.02 -19.12
CA MET A 48 -7.75 0.66 -19.51
C MET A 48 -9.09 0.64 -20.25
N TYR A 49 -10.05 1.46 -19.82
CA TYR A 49 -11.36 1.56 -20.46
C TYR A 49 -11.43 2.78 -21.36
N PRO A 50 -11.96 2.64 -22.60
CA PRO A 50 -12.22 3.77 -23.47
C PRO A 50 -13.17 4.79 -22.82
N LYS A 51 -13.04 6.05 -23.24
CA LYS A 51 -13.93 7.13 -22.80
C LYS A 51 -15.40 6.73 -22.98
N GLY A 52 -16.19 6.80 -21.91
CA GLY A 52 -17.62 6.51 -21.92
C GLY A 52 -18.00 5.03 -21.79
N TYR A 53 -17.05 4.09 -21.79
CA TYR A 53 -17.31 2.65 -21.66
C TYR A 53 -18.09 2.32 -20.37
N LEU A 54 -17.63 2.78 -19.20
CA LEU A 54 -18.31 2.50 -17.93
C LEU A 54 -19.72 3.14 -17.85
N LYS A 55 -19.95 4.27 -18.54
CA LYS A 55 -21.27 4.89 -18.65
C LYS A 55 -22.22 4.08 -19.52
N LYS A 56 -21.70 3.38 -20.53
CA LYS A 56 -22.48 2.43 -21.34
C LYS A 56 -22.85 1.21 -20.49
N LEU A 57 -21.86 0.57 -19.87
CA LEU A 57 -22.06 -0.60 -19.00
C LEU A 57 -23.09 -0.35 -17.89
N ARG A 58 -23.02 0.82 -17.22
CA ARG A 58 -23.98 1.20 -16.18
C ARG A 58 -25.43 1.32 -16.68
N ARG A 59 -25.63 1.67 -17.96
CA ARG A 59 -26.97 1.78 -18.55
C ARG A 59 -27.56 0.41 -18.89
N GLU A 60 -26.72 -0.55 -19.26
CA GLU A 60 -27.14 -1.92 -19.58
C GLU A 60 -27.75 -2.65 -18.38
N TRP A 61 -27.26 -2.42 -17.16
CA TRP A 61 -27.74 -3.11 -15.94
C TRP A 61 -28.99 -2.48 -15.31
N ARG A 62 -29.50 -1.39 -15.87
CA ARG A 62 -30.72 -0.71 -15.41
C ARG A 62 -31.92 -0.97 -16.33
N ALA A 63 -31.71 -1.76 -17.38
CA ALA A 63 -32.74 -2.29 -18.28
C ALA A 63 -33.14 -3.68 -17.81
#